data_AF-A0A1C7HWG4-F1
#
_entry.id   AF-A0A1C7HWG4-F1
#
_cell.length_a   1.000
_cell.length_b   1.000
_cell.length_c   1.000
_cell.angle_alpha   90.00
_cell.angle_beta   90.00
_cell.angle_gamma   90.00
#
_symmetry.space_group_name_H-M   'P 1'
#
loop_
_entity.id
_entity.type
_entity.pdbx_description
1 polymer ?
#
loop_
_entity_poly.entity_id
_entity_poly.type
_entity_poly.pdbx_seq_one_letter_code
_entity_poly.pdbx_strand_id
1 'polypeptide(L)'
;MKLEVELIPRPCWNKNLRKLLKANRWNQISKSVREAANHKCEICNAECEKLEAHEQWAYDDENHVQSLKRVIAVCPDCHHVIHLGATQKRLGFKAYMEALEHYKKVNNYDDKKVKEEIEKASALYRKRSEFTDWSFNEESFEKNGILKTYFKNN
;
A
#
# COMPACT_ATOMS: atom_id res chain seq x y z
N MET A 1 0.40 14.30 3.79
CA MET A 1 0.02 13.41 2.66
C MET A 1 -1.45 13.07 2.80
N LYS A 2 -2.15 12.73 1.71
CA LYS A 2 -3.55 12.29 1.78
C LYS A 2 -3.59 10.78 2.00
N LEU A 3 -4.49 10.29 2.85
CA LEU A 3 -4.76 8.86 2.98
C LEU A 3 -5.61 8.43 1.78
N GLU A 4 -5.33 7.29 1.16
CA GLU A 4 -6.08 6.80 -0.01
C GLU A 4 -6.44 5.32 0.19
N VAL A 5 -7.53 4.89 -0.44
CA VAL A 5 -7.90 3.47 -0.50
C VAL A 5 -7.22 2.84 -1.71
N GLU A 6 -6.22 1.99 -1.48
CA GLU A 6 -5.39 1.37 -2.50
C GLU A 6 -5.79 -0.10 -2.71
N LEU A 7 -6.81 -0.32 -3.53
CA LEU A 7 -7.23 -1.66 -3.94
C LEU A 7 -6.29 -2.21 -5.01
N ILE A 8 -5.37 -3.07 -4.60
CA ILE A 8 -4.40 -3.73 -5.49
C ILE A 8 -5.13 -4.60 -6.53
N PRO A 9 -4.83 -4.47 -7.84
CA PRO A 9 -5.43 -5.32 -8.87
C PRO A 9 -5.22 -6.80 -8.57
N ARG A 10 -6.22 -7.65 -8.83
CA ARG A 10 -6.16 -9.09 -8.50
C ARG A 10 -4.93 -9.81 -9.06
N PRO A 11 -4.48 -9.60 -10.32
CA PRO A 11 -3.27 -10.22 -10.85
C PRO A 11 -1.98 -9.74 -10.18
N CYS A 12 -2.02 -8.61 -9.48
CA CYS A 12 -0.92 -8.06 -8.70
C CYS A 12 -0.94 -8.51 -7.22
N TRP A 13 -1.93 -9.29 -6.80
CA TRP A 13 -1.92 -9.84 -5.46
C TRP A 13 -0.72 -10.76 -5.25
N ASN A 14 -0.10 -10.67 -4.08
CA ASN A 14 1.15 -11.35 -3.72
C ASN A 14 2.38 -10.95 -4.58
N LYS A 15 2.25 -9.98 -5.50
CA LYS A 15 3.37 -9.35 -6.18
C LYS A 15 3.87 -8.17 -5.31
N ASN A 16 4.66 -8.49 -4.29
CA ASN A 16 5.22 -7.51 -3.33
C ASN A 16 6.68 -7.82 -2.99
N LEU A 17 7.41 -6.82 -2.47
CA LEU A 17 8.81 -6.89 -2.09
C LEU A 17 9.08 -7.98 -1.05
N ARG A 18 8.19 -8.18 -0.06
CA ARG A 18 8.34 -9.27 0.92
C ARG A 18 8.39 -10.66 0.26
N LYS A 19 7.68 -10.85 -0.85
CA LYS A 19 7.72 -12.10 -1.63
C LYS A 19 8.93 -12.16 -2.56
N LEU A 20 9.35 -11.04 -3.14
CA LEU A 20 10.47 -10.94 -4.10
C LEU A 20 11.86 -10.99 -3.44
N LEU A 21 12.02 -10.36 -2.28
CA LEU A 21 13.30 -10.14 -1.63
C LEU A 21 13.65 -11.23 -0.61
N LYS A 22 14.95 -11.48 -0.41
CA LYS A 22 15.49 -12.27 0.70
C LYS A 22 14.95 -11.69 2.02
N ALA A 23 14.57 -12.55 2.96
CA ALA A 23 13.82 -12.14 4.15
C ALA A 23 14.60 -11.12 5.01
N ASN A 24 15.92 -11.28 5.12
CA ASN A 24 16.81 -10.33 5.80
C ASN A 24 16.80 -8.94 5.15
N ARG A 25 16.73 -8.85 3.82
CA ARG A 25 16.69 -7.58 3.08
C ARG A 25 15.36 -6.87 3.26
N TRP A 26 14.25 -7.59 3.17
CA TRP A 26 12.95 -7.01 3.51
C TRP A 26 12.92 -6.49 4.95
N ASN A 27 13.40 -7.28 5.92
CA ASN A 27 13.45 -6.86 7.32
C ASN A 27 14.32 -5.61 7.54
N GLN A 28 15.44 -5.49 6.83
CA GLN A 28 16.30 -4.30 6.86
C GLN A 28 15.55 -3.07 6.31
N ILE A 29 14.94 -3.17 5.12
CA ILE A 29 14.17 -2.09 4.50
C ILE A 29 13.03 -1.64 5.43
N SER A 30 12.22 -2.58 5.92
CA SER A 30 11.10 -2.25 6.80
C SER A 30 11.56 -1.64 8.13
N LYS A 31 12.75 -1.99 8.64
CA LYS A 31 13.31 -1.37 9.83
C LYS A 31 13.76 0.06 9.54
N SER A 32 14.56 0.27 8.49
CA SER A 32 15.06 1.59 8.12
C SER A 32 13.95 2.59 7.81
N VAL A 33 12.88 2.14 7.14
CA VAL A 33 11.71 2.99 6.85
C VAL A 33 11.02 3.47 8.14
N ARG A 34 10.86 2.58 9.13
CA ARG A 34 10.24 2.95 10.42
C ARG A 34 11.13 3.86 11.26
N GLU A 35 12.44 3.64 11.24
CA GLU A 35 13.41 4.49 11.93
C GLU A 35 13.47 5.89 11.31
N ALA A 36 13.49 5.97 9.97
CA ALA A 36 13.48 7.23 9.24
C ALA A 36 12.21 8.06 9.50
N ALA A 37 11.08 7.39 9.75
CA ALA A 37 9.82 8.04 10.08
C ALA A 37 9.74 8.53 11.55
N ASN A 38 10.78 8.34 12.36
CA ASN A 38 10.84 8.76 13.77
C ASN A 38 9.62 8.31 14.59
N HIS A 39 9.18 7.06 14.37
CA HIS A 39 8.00 6.48 15.02
C HIS A 39 6.68 7.25 14.79
N LYS A 40 6.58 8.01 13.69
CA LYS A 40 5.36 8.69 13.24
C LYS A 40 4.86 8.13 11.93
N CYS A 41 3.54 8.03 11.78
CA CYS A 41 2.92 7.66 10.52
C CYS A 41 3.18 8.74 9.46
N GLU A 42 3.73 8.40 8.30
CA GLU A 42 3.99 9.36 7.22
C GLU A 42 2.71 9.94 6.58
N ILE A 43 1.54 9.36 6.88
CA ILE A 43 0.24 9.83 6.37
C ILE A 43 -0.41 10.80 7.34
N CYS A 44 -0.76 10.30 8.53
CA CYS A 44 -1.57 11.02 9.52
C CYS A 44 -0.73 11.64 10.65
N ASN A 45 0.59 11.46 10.63
CA ASN A 45 1.54 11.98 11.63
C ASN A 45 1.32 11.45 13.06
N ALA A 46 0.47 10.42 13.25
CA ALA A 46 0.26 9.80 14.55
C ALA A 46 1.53 9.10 15.04
N GLU A 47 1.89 9.33 16.29
CA GLU A 47 2.94 8.57 16.98
C GLU A 47 2.47 7.13 17.19
N CYS A 48 3.30 6.18 16.76
CA CYS A 48 2.97 4.77 16.77
C CYS A 48 4.24 3.93 16.95
N GLU A 49 4.27 3.11 17.99
CA GLU A 49 5.38 2.18 18.21
C GLU A 49 5.45 1.08 17.15
N LYS A 50 4.28 0.68 16.61
CA LYS A 50 4.11 -0.44 15.67
C LYS A 50 3.74 0.04 14.28
N LEU A 51 4.61 0.86 13.68
CA LEU A 51 4.48 1.22 12.27
C LEU A 51 4.67 -0.01 11.37
N GLU A 52 3.96 -0.01 10.26
CA GLU A 52 4.02 -1.00 9.19
C GLU A 52 4.68 -0.39 7.96
N ALA A 53 5.46 -1.18 7.22
CA ALA A 53 6.06 -0.75 5.97
C ALA A 53 5.08 -1.02 4.83
N HIS A 54 4.54 0.05 4.23
CA HIS A 54 3.62 -0.02 3.10
C HIS A 54 4.32 0.33 1.79
N GLU A 55 4.08 -0.47 0.76
CA GLU A 55 4.62 -0.27 -0.58
C GLU A 55 3.65 0.56 -1.41
N GLN A 56 4.04 1.79 -1.75
CA GLN A 56 3.26 2.62 -2.66
C GLN A 56 3.60 2.27 -4.11
N TRP A 57 2.58 1.91 -4.88
CA TRP A 57 2.73 1.50 -6.28
C TRP A 57 2.18 2.55 -7.25
N ALA A 58 2.83 2.67 -8.40
CA ALA A 58 2.28 3.28 -9.60
C ALA A 58 1.83 2.17 -10.55
N TYR A 59 0.78 2.44 -11.32
CA TYR A 59 0.27 1.53 -12.33
C TYR A 59 0.18 2.29 -13.64
N ASP A 60 0.89 1.77 -14.65
CA ASP A 60 0.70 2.12 -16.05
C ASP A 60 -0.37 1.17 -16.61
N ASP A 61 -1.57 1.70 -16.83
CA ASP A 61 -2.74 0.93 -17.28
C ASP A 61 -2.67 0.62 -18.79
N GLU A 62 -1.81 1.30 -19.56
CA GLU A 62 -1.66 1.05 -21.00
C GLU A 62 -0.68 -0.08 -21.27
N ASN A 63 0.44 -0.09 -20.54
CA ASN A 63 1.49 -1.11 -20.68
C ASN A 63 1.40 -2.22 -19.64
N HIS A 64 0.43 -2.14 -18.72
CA HIS A 64 0.26 -3.05 -17.58
C HIS A 64 1.53 -3.20 -16.73
N VAL A 65 2.13 -2.07 -16.38
CA VAL A 65 3.39 -2.04 -15.59
C VAL A 65 3.12 -1.50 -14.19
N GLN A 66 3.49 -2.30 -13.19
CA GLN A 66 3.50 -1.91 -11.78
C GLN A 66 4.90 -1.42 -11.39
N SER A 67 5.02 -0.17 -10.93
CA SER A 67 6.28 0.44 -10.52
C SER A 67 6.27 0.80 -9.04
N LEU A 68 7.32 0.48 -8.30
CA LEU A 68 7.47 0.90 -6.91
C LEU A 68 7.75 2.40 -6.87
N LYS A 69 6.88 3.17 -6.22
CA LYS A 69 7.13 4.59 -5.97
C LYS A 69 8.08 4.75 -4.81
N ARG A 70 7.70 4.16 -3.67
CA ARG A 70 8.46 4.17 -2.41
C ARG A 70 7.87 3.20 -1.39
N VAL A 71 8.62 2.91 -0.34
CA VAL A 71 8.14 2.23 0.86
C VAL A 71 8.03 3.26 1.98
N ILE A 72 6.88 3.31 2.65
CA ILE A 72 6.58 4.29 3.70
C ILE A 72 6.20 3.61 5.02
N ALA A 73 6.42 4.30 6.14
CA ALA A 73 5.98 3.87 7.45
C ALA A 73 4.56 4.40 7.74
N VAL A 74 3.62 3.50 7.99
CA VAL A 74 2.21 3.84 8.26
C VAL A 74 1.75 3.23 9.57
N CYS A 75 0.84 3.89 10.29
CA CYS A 75 0.19 3.26 11.43
C CYS A 75 -0.82 2.19 10.98
N PRO A 76 -1.19 1.24 11.85
CA PRO A 76 -2.15 0.19 11.52
C PRO A 76 -3.49 0.73 11.00
N ASP A 77 -3.98 1.85 11.54
CA ASP A 77 -5.25 2.44 11.11
C ASP A 77 -5.17 2.97 9.66
N CYS A 78 -4.08 3.65 9.30
CA CYS A 78 -3.84 4.07 7.92
C CYS A 78 -3.68 2.86 7.00
N HIS A 79 -2.97 1.82 7.44
CA HIS A 79 -2.77 0.60 6.66
C HIS A 79 -4.09 -0.16 6.43
N HIS A 80 -4.99 -0.19 7.43
CA HIS A 80 -6.33 -0.75 7.27
C HIS A 80 -7.16 0.00 6.22
N VAL A 81 -7.01 1.31 6.10
CA VAL A 81 -7.67 2.13 5.07
C VAL A 81 -7.06 1.90 3.70
N ILE A 82 -5.74 1.91 3.59
CA ILE A 82 -5.00 1.60 2.35
C ILE A 82 -5.50 0.25 1.80
N HIS A 83 -5.60 -0.77 2.65
CA HIS A 83 -6.07 -2.09 2.28
C HIS A 83 -7.52 -2.36 2.68
N LEU A 84 -8.41 -1.39 2.51
CA LEU A 84 -9.80 -1.45 2.98
C LEU A 84 -10.54 -2.75 2.61
N GLY A 85 -10.37 -3.23 1.37
CA GLY A 85 -10.98 -4.49 0.92
C GLY A 85 -10.43 -5.73 1.64
N ALA A 86 -9.13 -5.75 1.94
CA ALA A 86 -8.52 -6.83 2.71
C ALA A 86 -8.89 -6.75 4.20
N THR A 87 -8.96 -5.53 4.76
CA THR A 87 -9.44 -5.25 6.13
C THR A 87 -10.84 -5.82 6.31
N GLN A 88 -11.79 -5.49 5.43
CA GLN A 88 -13.14 -6.04 5.49
C GLN A 88 -13.16 -7.57 5.40
N LYS A 89 -12.42 -8.13 4.43
CA LYS A 89 -12.41 -9.58 4.18
C LYS A 89 -11.79 -10.38 5.32
N ARG A 90 -10.77 -9.86 5.99
CA ARG A 90 -9.98 -10.59 7.00
C ARG A 90 -10.41 -10.30 8.43
N LEU A 91 -10.80 -9.06 8.71
CA LEU A 91 -11.09 -8.56 10.07
C LEU A 91 -12.59 -8.28 10.28
N GLY A 92 -13.39 -8.29 9.21
CA GLY A 92 -14.85 -8.18 9.28
C GLY A 92 -15.39 -6.75 9.23
N PHE A 93 -16.72 -6.62 9.34
CA PHE A 93 -17.44 -5.36 9.15
C PHE A 93 -17.08 -4.29 10.19
N LYS A 94 -16.83 -4.69 11.45
CA LYS A 94 -16.44 -3.74 12.50
C LYS A 94 -15.13 -3.01 12.15
N ALA A 95 -14.09 -3.75 11.80
CA ALA A 95 -12.80 -3.18 11.41
C ALA A 95 -12.89 -2.33 10.13
N TYR A 96 -13.76 -2.71 9.18
CA TYR A 96 -14.06 -1.90 8.01
C TYR A 96 -14.66 -0.53 8.40
N MET A 97 -15.64 -0.51 9.30
CA MET A 97 -16.24 0.75 9.78
C MET A 97 -15.24 1.61 10.54
N GLU A 98 -14.39 1.02 11.39
CA GLU A 98 -13.31 1.73 12.10
C GLU A 98 -12.31 2.37 11.11
N ALA A 99 -11.95 1.65 10.04
CA ALA A 99 -11.11 2.19 8.98
C ALA A 99 -11.78 3.37 8.26
N LEU A 100 -13.09 3.29 7.97
CA LEU A 100 -13.81 4.41 7.35
C LEU A 100 -13.83 5.66 8.23
N GLU A 101 -14.02 5.51 9.55
CA GLU A 101 -13.97 6.64 10.47
C GLU A 101 -12.56 7.26 10.53
N HIS A 102 -11.52 6.43 10.52
CA HIS A 102 -10.15 6.92 10.40
C HIS A 102 -9.92 7.67 9.08
N TYR A 103 -10.44 7.14 7.97
CA TYR A 103 -10.34 7.75 6.65
C TYR A 103 -11.00 9.14 6.59
N LYS A 104 -12.20 9.28 7.17
CA LYS A 104 -12.89 10.57 7.32
C LYS A 104 -12.04 11.56 8.10
N LYS A 105 -11.57 11.15 9.28
CA LYS A 105 -10.80 12.00 10.19
C LYS A 105 -9.50 12.50 9.55
N VAL A 106 -8.71 11.61 8.95
CA VAL A 106 -7.39 11.97 8.39
C VAL A 106 -7.53 12.89 7.19
N ASN A 107 -8.55 12.69 6.35
CA ASN A 107 -8.74 13.49 5.14
C ASN A 107 -9.70 14.66 5.30
N ASN A 108 -10.31 14.85 6.48
CA ASN A 108 -11.40 15.79 6.72
C ASN A 108 -12.54 15.64 5.69
N TYR A 109 -12.97 14.39 5.49
CA TYR A 109 -14.04 14.05 4.56
C TYR A 109 -15.38 13.88 5.25
N ASP A 110 -16.45 14.23 4.53
CA ASP A 110 -17.81 13.82 4.86
C ASP A 110 -18.14 12.43 4.28
N ASP A 111 -19.29 11.89 4.66
CA ASP A 111 -19.75 10.56 4.22
C ASP A 111 -19.90 10.44 2.71
N LYS A 112 -20.37 11.52 2.06
CA LYS A 112 -20.56 11.56 0.62
C LYS A 112 -19.21 11.41 -0.08
N LYS A 113 -18.22 12.17 0.36
CA LYS A 113 -16.87 12.13 -0.21
C LYS A 113 -16.20 10.79 0.01
N VAL A 114 -16.35 10.19 1.20
CA VAL A 114 -15.84 8.83 1.45
C VAL A 114 -16.45 7.83 0.49
N LYS A 115 -17.77 7.84 0.31
CA LYS A 115 -18.46 6.95 -0.64
C LYS A 115 -17.94 7.13 -2.06
N GLU A 116 -17.82 8.38 -2.54
CA GLU A 116 -17.29 8.68 -3.89
C GLU A 116 -15.88 8.12 -4.09
N GLU A 117 -14.98 8.28 -3.10
CA GLU A 117 -13.60 7.82 -3.24
C GLU A 117 -13.49 6.29 -3.18
N ILE A 118 -14.33 5.61 -2.39
CA ILE A 118 -14.43 4.14 -2.38
C ILE A 118 -14.98 3.63 -3.71
N GLU A 119 -16.00 4.28 -4.26
CA GLU A 119 -16.55 3.91 -5.58
C GLU A 119 -15.51 4.07 -6.69
N LYS A 120 -14.73 5.16 -6.67
CA LYS A 120 -13.59 5.35 -7.59
C LYS A 120 -12.53 4.27 -7.44
N ALA A 121 -12.09 3.99 -6.20
CA ALA A 121 -11.10 2.95 -5.94
C ALA A 121 -11.61 1.57 -6.40
N SER A 122 -12.89 1.27 -6.16
CA SER A 122 -13.53 0.03 -6.58
C SER A 122 -13.65 -0.10 -8.10
N ALA A 123 -14.01 0.99 -8.80
CA ALA A 123 -14.06 1.02 -10.26
C ALA A 123 -12.67 0.82 -10.87
N LEU A 124 -11.66 1.49 -10.34
CA LEU A 124 -10.28 1.34 -10.80
C LEU A 124 -9.74 -0.07 -10.55
N TYR A 125 -10.02 -0.65 -9.38
CA TYR A 125 -9.69 -2.04 -9.08
C TYR A 125 -10.34 -3.02 -10.07
N ARG A 126 -11.63 -2.86 -10.37
CA ARG A 126 -12.33 -3.72 -11.34
C ARG A 126 -11.67 -3.64 -12.71
N LYS A 127 -11.50 -2.43 -13.25
CA LYS A 127 -10.85 -2.19 -14.54
C LYS A 127 -9.47 -2.84 -14.61
N ARG A 128 -8.59 -2.56 -13.64
CA ARG A 128 -7.22 -3.09 -13.63
C ARG A 128 -7.16 -4.62 -13.45
N SER A 129 -8.19 -5.21 -12.83
CA SER A 129 -8.27 -6.64 -12.60
C SER A 129 -8.80 -7.43 -13.81
N GLU A 130 -9.20 -6.76 -14.89
CA GLU A 130 -9.56 -7.39 -16.16
C GLU A 130 -8.31 -7.87 -16.93
N PHE A 131 -7.19 -7.16 -16.77
CA PHE A 131 -5.90 -7.54 -17.35
C PHE A 131 -5.25 -8.69 -16.58
N THR A 132 -4.36 -9.46 -17.20
CA THR A 132 -3.71 -10.63 -16.56
C THR A 132 -2.18 -10.62 -16.64
N ASP A 133 -1.65 -9.72 -17.46
CA ASP A 133 -0.26 -9.63 -17.94
C ASP A 133 0.56 -8.56 -17.20
N TRP A 134 0.10 -8.10 -16.04
CA TRP A 134 0.82 -7.12 -15.22
C TRP A 134 2.28 -7.56 -14.92
N SER A 135 3.23 -6.69 -15.24
CA SER A 135 4.66 -6.89 -15.00
C SER A 135 5.23 -5.82 -14.03
N PHE A 136 6.44 -6.05 -13.51
CA PHE A 136 7.13 -5.06 -12.70
C PHE A 136 8.05 -4.18 -13.54
N ASN A 137 8.11 -2.90 -13.22
CA ASN A 137 9.23 -2.06 -13.61
C ASN A 137 10.42 -2.32 -12.68
N GLU A 138 11.38 -3.14 -13.10
CA GLU A 138 12.56 -3.44 -12.27
C GLU A 138 13.42 -2.21 -11.96
N GLU A 139 13.48 -1.24 -12.88
CA GLU A 139 14.23 0.01 -12.67
C GLU A 139 13.68 0.81 -11.47
N SER A 140 12.37 0.69 -11.21
CA SER A 140 11.74 1.35 -10.06
C SER A 140 12.25 0.83 -8.72
N PHE A 141 12.76 -0.40 -8.64
CA PHE A 141 13.36 -0.95 -7.43
C PHE A 141 14.72 -0.31 -7.15
N GLU A 142 15.57 -0.19 -8.17
CA GLU A 142 16.90 0.41 -8.04
C GLU A 142 16.81 1.90 -7.67
N LYS A 143 15.84 2.63 -8.24
CA LYS A 143 15.53 4.03 -7.85
C LYS A 143 15.16 4.18 -6.37
N ASN A 144 14.67 3.10 -5.75
CA ASN A 144 14.34 3.02 -4.32
C ASN A 144 15.46 2.37 -3.49
N GLY A 145 16.66 2.22 -4.05
CA GLY A 145 17.81 1.59 -3.37
C GLY A 145 17.67 0.08 -3.18
N ILE A 146 16.74 -0.57 -3.87
CA ILE A 146 16.52 -2.03 -3.81
C ILE A 146 17.30 -2.69 -4.94
N LEU A 147 18.49 -3.18 -4.61
CA LEU A 147 19.41 -3.77 -5.59
C LEU A 147 18.97 -5.18 -6.01
N LYS A 148 19.32 -5.57 -7.25
CA LYS A 148 19.06 -6.92 -7.77
C LYS A 148 19.58 -8.04 -6.86
N THR A 149 20.70 -7.84 -6.19
CA THR A 149 21.29 -8.83 -5.24
C THR A 149 20.38 -9.15 -4.04
N TYR A 150 19.35 -8.32 -3.79
CA TYR A 150 18.43 -8.51 -2.67
C TYR A 150 17.32 -9.51 -2.98
N PHE A 151 17.11 -9.85 -4.25
CA PHE A 151 16.05 -10.76 -4.70
C PHE A 151 16.42 -12.22 -4.40
N LYS A 152 15.42 -13.07 -4.20
CA LYS A 152 15.61 -14.49 -3.86
C LYS A 152 16.27 -15.31 -4.97
N ASN A 153 16.03 -14.92 -6.22
CA ASN A 153 16.42 -15.68 -7.41
C ASN A 153 17.66 -15.08 -8.11
N ASN A 154 18.39 -14.20 -7.41
CA ASN A 154 19.67 -13.60 -7.84
C ASN A 154 20.80 -14.03 -6.90
#